data_AF-A0A7X0H2Q9-F1
#
_entry.id   AF-A0A7X0H2Q9-F1
#
_cell.length_a   1.000
_cell.length_b   1.000
_cell.length_c   1.000
_cell.angle_alpha   90.00
_cell.angle_beta   90.00
_cell.angle_gamma   90.00
#
_symmetry.space_group_name_H-M   'P 1'
#
loop_
_entity.id
_entity.type
_entity.pdbx_description
1 polymer ?
#
loop_
_entity_poly.entity_id
_entity_poly.type
_entity_poly.pdbx_seq_one_letter_code
_entity_poly.pdbx_strand_id
1 'polypeptide(L)' 'MEPIRDAVYYEQLARVARLKASASEDPFLALRLREAAIKHERTARRMRREALLPGVPSAE' A
#
# COMPACT_ATOMS: atom_id res chain seq x y z
N MET A 1 0.24 -0.25 -18.16
CA MET A 1 0.65 -0.55 -16.77
C MET A 1 0.00 -1.89 -16.40
N GLU A 2 0.75 -2.85 -15.85
CA GLU A 2 0.19 -4.16 -15.47
C GLU A 2 -0.32 -4.09 -14.01
N PRO A 3 -1.64 -4.24 -13.75
CA PRO A 3 -2.24 -4.06 -12.41
C PRO A 3 -1.59 -4.91 -11.31
N ILE A 4 -1.12 -6.11 -11.67
CA ILE A 4 -0.42 -7.00 -10.75
C ILE A 4 0.96 -6.43 -10.36
N ARG A 5 1.71 -5.86 -11.31
CA ARG A 5 3.01 -5.22 -11.03
C ARG A 5 2.83 -4.00 -10.14
N ASP A 6 1.78 -3.22 -10.38
CA ASP A 6 1.47 -2.04 -9.57
C ASP A 6 1.07 -2.44 -8.14
N ALA A 7 0.30 -3.51 -7.98
CA ALA A 7 -0.04 -4.04 -6.66
C ALA A 7 1.22 -4.45 -5.87
N VAL A 8 2.15 -5.17 -6.49
CA VAL A 8 3.42 -5.58 -5.86
C VAL A 8 4.25 -4.35 -5.47
N TYR A 9 4.28 -3.32 -6.31
CA TYR A 9 4.96 -2.06 -5.99
C TYR A 9 4.42 -1.45 -4.69
N TYR A 10 3.10 -1.32 -4.56
CA TYR A 10 2.48 -0.79 -3.34
C TYR A 10 2.72 -1.69 -2.11
N GLU A 11 2.83 -3.01 -2.27
CA GLU A 11 3.21 -3.90 -1.17
C GLU A 11 4.64 -3.64 -0.69
N GLN A 12 5.58 -3.40 -1.60
CA GLN A 12 6.94 -3.06 -1.22
C GLN A 12 7.00 -1.70 -0.53
N LEU A 13 6.23 -0.71 -1.00
CA LEU A 13 6.12 0.59 -0.31
C LEU A 13 5.57 0.43 1.11
N ALA A 14 4.53 -0.39 1.29
CA ALA A 14 3.98 -0.68 2.62
C ALA A 14 5.04 -1.32 3.53
N ARG A 15 5.79 -2.29 3.02
CA ARG A 15 6.88 -2.95 3.76
C ARG A 15 7.96 -1.97 4.17
N VAL A 16 8.45 -1.16 3.25
CA VAL A 16 9.51 -0.16 3.53
C VAL A 16 9.02 0.87 4.55
N ALA A 17 7.79 1.36 4.42
CA ALA A 17 7.21 2.31 5.36
C ALA A 17 7.14 1.75 6.78
N ARG A 18 6.80 0.46 6.95
CA ARG A 18 6.85 -0.20 8.27
C ARG A 18 8.26 -0.30 8.83
N LEU A 19 9.23 -0.72 8.01
CA LEU A 19 10.62 -0.82 8.44
C LEU A 19 11.15 0.54 8.90
N LYS A 20 10.86 1.60 8.14
CA LYS A 20 11.21 2.98 8.52
C LYS A 20 10.50 3.43 9.79
N ALA A 21 9.21 3.09 9.97
CA ALA A 21 8.48 3.43 11.18
C ALA A 21 9.06 2.75 12.43
N SER A 22 9.46 1.49 12.31
CA SER A 22 10.09 0.72 13.40
C SER A 22 11.49 1.24 13.76
N ALA A 23 12.21 1.82 12.80
CA ALA A 23 13.54 2.40 13.01
C ALA A 23 13.50 3.89 13.39
N SER A 24 12.32 4.52 13.40
CA SER A 24 12.18 5.95 13.67
C SER A 24 12.11 6.22 15.18
N GLU A 25 12.98 7.09 15.67
CA GLU A 25 12.95 7.57 17.06
C GLU A 25 11.95 8.72 17.26
N ASP A 26 11.60 9.43 16.18
CA ASP A 26 10.53 10.43 16.20
C ASP A 26 9.15 9.73 16.21
N PRO A 27 8.34 9.90 17.28
CA PRO A 27 7.03 9.25 17.40
C PRO A 27 6.01 9.74 16.36
N PHE A 28 6.07 11.02 15.96
CA PHE A 28 5.18 11.59 14.97
C PHE A 28 5.51 11.05 13.57
N LEU A 29 6.80 11.02 13.22
CA LEU A 29 7.23 10.42 11.96
C LEU A 29 6.89 8.92 11.90
N ALA A 30 7.08 8.18 12.99
CA ALA A 30 6.72 6.77 13.09
C ALA A 30 5.21 6.55 12.87
N LEU A 31 4.36 7.42 13.43
CA LEU A 31 2.92 7.38 13.20
C LEU A 31 2.57 7.60 11.71
N ARG A 32 3.14 8.64 11.09
CA ARG A 32 2.88 8.95 9.67
C ARG A 32 3.33 7.84 8.74
N LEU A 33 4.46 7.21 9.02
CA LEU A 33 4.95 6.07 8.25
C LEU A 33 4.05 4.84 8.39
N ARG A 34 3.46 4.60 9.57
CA ARG A 34 2.45 3.53 9.77
C ARG A 34 1.17 3.83 9.00
N GLU A 35 0.68 5.07 9.01
CA GLU A 35 -0.48 5.50 8.20
C GLU A 35 -0.23 5.28 6.71
N ALA A 36 0.95 5.68 6.22
CA ALA A 36 1.36 5.47 4.84
C ALA A 36 1.39 3.98 4.47
N ALA A 37 1.94 3.13 5.33
CA ALA A 37 1.97 1.69 5.12
C ALA A 37 0.54 1.10 4.95
N ILE A 38 -0.39 1.50 5.82
CA ILE A 38 -1.80 1.05 5.74
C ILE A 38 -2.43 1.51 4.42
N LYS A 39 -2.18 2.76 4.00
CA LYS A 39 -2.70 3.29 2.73
C LYS A 39 -2.19 2.47 1.55
N HIS A 40 -0.89 2.18 1.50
CA HIS A 40 -0.29 1.38 0.44
C HIS A 40 -0.85 -0.05 0.39
N GLU A 41 -1.06 -0.70 1.54
CA GLU A 41 -1.70 -2.01 1.56
C GLU A 41 -3.14 -2.00 1.04
N ARG A 42 -3.92 -0.98 1.41
CA ARG A 42 -5.29 -0.81 0.90
C ARG A 42 -5.27 -0.65 -0.62
N THR A 43 -4.34 0.14 -1.14
CA THR A 43 -4.16 0.31 -2.60
C THR A 43 -3.78 -0.99 -3.28
N ALA A 44 -2.78 -1.72 -2.76
CA ALA A 44 -2.37 -3.01 -3.32
C ALA A 44 -3.53 -4.03 -3.33
N ARG A 45 -4.29 -4.12 -2.24
CA ARG A 45 -5.48 -4.97 -2.15
C ARG A 45 -6.54 -4.58 -3.17
N ARG A 46 -6.79 -3.28 -3.35
CA ARG A 46 -7.73 -2.79 -4.36
C ARG A 46 -7.28 -3.19 -5.77
N MET A 47 -6.01 -2.97 -6.11
CA MET A 47 -5.43 -3.32 -7.41
C MET A 47 -5.49 -4.82 -7.69
N ARG A 48 -5.22 -5.67 -6.69
CA ARG A 48 -5.38 -7.13 -6.84
C ARG A 48 -6.83 -7.52 -7.12
N ARG A 49 -7.80 -6.89 -6.45
CA ARG A 49 -9.22 -7.15 -6.71
C ARG A 49 -9.63 -6.74 -8.12
N GLU A 50 -9.20 -5.56 -8.55
CA GLU A 50 -9.46 -5.05 -9.91
C GLU A 50 -8.80 -5.92 -10.98
N ALA A 51 -7.58 -6.42 -10.73
CA ALA A 51 -6.88 -7.34 -11.62
C ALA A 51 -7.62 -8.69 -11.77
N LEU A 52 -8.28 -9.17 -10.72
CA LEU A 52 -9.03 -10.42 -10.70
C LEU A 52 -10.47 -10.27 -11.24
N LEU A 53 -11.01 -9.05 -11.27
CA LEU A 53 -12.35 -8.72 -11.76
C LEU A 53 -12.29 -7.65 -12.87
N PRO A 54 -11.70 -7.95 -14.03
CA PRO A 54 -11.62 -7.01 -15.13
C PRO A 54 -13.02 -6.65 -15.62
N GLY A 55 -13.45 -5.40 -15.39
CA GLY A 55 -14.71 -4.84 -15.89
C GLY A 55 -15.75 -4.41 -14.85
N VAL A 56 -15.52 -4.63 -13.55
CA VAL A 56 -16.39 -4.08 -12.49
C VAL A 56 -15.75 -2.80 -11.94
N PRO A 57 -16.32 -1.61 -12.18
CA PRO A 57 -15.76 -0.38 -11.63
C PRO A 57 -15.82 -0.45 -10.11
N SER A 58 -14.68 -0.19 -9.45
CA SER A 58 -14.63 -0.03 -8.00
C SER A 58 -15.51 1.16 -7.65
N ALA A 59 -16.64 0.92 -6.97
CA ALA A 59 -17.52 1.99 -6.50
C ALA A 59 -16.71 2.95 -5.61
N GLU A 60 -16.66 4.22 -6.02
CA GLU A 60 -16.06 5.33 -5.27
C GLU A 60 -16.92 5.74 -4.06
#